data_AF-A0A498FZ94-F1
#
_entry.id   AF-A0A498FZ94-F1
#
_cell.length_a   1.000
_cell.length_b   1.000
_cell.length_c   1.000
_cell.angle_alpha   90.00
_cell.angle_beta   90.00
_cell.angle_gamma   90.00
#
_symmetry.space_group_name_H-M   'P 1'
#
loop_
_entity.id
_entity.type
_entity.pdbx_description
1 polymer ?
#
loop_
_entity_poly.entity_id
_entity_poly.type
_entity_poly.pdbx_seq_one_letter_code
_entity_poly.pdbx_strand_id
1 'polypeptide(L)' 'VGGELKSYTGLMTDARDEATERMIEEAEAIDADAIVGVRYVTSEVTQGAAEILTYGTAVKLAEKPE' A
#
# COMPACT_ATOMS: atom_id res chain seq x y z
N VAL A 1 2.73 -4.20 -29.19
CA VAL A 1 4.14 -3.91 -28.81
C VAL A 1 4.14 -3.78 -27.30
N GLY A 2 4.36 -4.90 -26.61
CA GLY A 2 4.30 -5.00 -25.15
C GLY A 2 5.72 -5.13 -24.62
N GLY A 3 6.34 -4.00 -24.33
CA GLY A 3 7.56 -3.92 -23.55
C GLY A 3 7.18 -3.20 -22.27
N GLU A 4 7.50 -3.80 -21.13
CA GLU A 4 7.41 -3.12 -19.84
C GLU A 4 8.08 -1.74 -19.96
N LEU A 5 7.27 -0.68 -19.91
CA LEU A 5 7.80 0.68 -19.87
C LEU A 5 8.44 0.80 -18.49
N LYS A 6 9.74 0.55 -18.37
CA LYS A 6 10.47 0.56 -17.08
C LYS A 6 10.18 1.80 -16.25
N SER A 7 9.98 2.95 -16.91
CA SER A 7 9.55 4.20 -16.27
C SER A 7 8.14 4.12 -15.68
N TYR A 8 7.20 3.46 -16.35
CA TYR A 8 5.85 3.21 -15.84
C TYR A 8 5.84 2.20 -14.68
N THR A 9 6.64 1.13 -14.76
CA THR A 9 6.83 0.22 -13.61
C THR A 9 7.43 0.94 -12.42
N GLY A 10 8.41 1.82 -12.65
CA GLY A 10 9.00 2.68 -11.62
C GLY A 10 7.94 3.57 -10.96
N LEU A 11 7.17 4.30 -11.77
CA LEU A 11 6.07 5.15 -11.27
C LEU A 11 5.05 4.38 -10.43
N MET A 12 4.68 3.17 -10.84
CA MET A 12 3.77 2.32 -10.06
C MET A 12 4.39 1.79 -8.77
N THR A 13 5.72 1.61 -8.75
CA THR A 13 6.44 1.24 -7.53
C THR A 13 6.44 2.40 -6.55
N ASP A 14 6.80 3.61 -7.01
CA ASP A 14 6.81 4.82 -6.20
C ASP A 14 5.42 5.12 -5.62
N ALA A 15 4.37 5.03 -6.46
CA ALA A 15 2.99 5.25 -6.03
C ALA A 15 2.51 4.21 -4.99
N ARG A 16 2.96 2.96 -5.09
CA ARG A 16 2.65 1.91 -4.10
C ARG A 16 3.33 2.21 -2.77
N ASP A 17 4.59 2.62 -2.83
CA ASP A 17 5.37 2.91 -1.64
C ASP A 17 4.78 4.13 -0.90
N GLU A 18 4.40 5.18 -1.63
CA GLU A 18 3.69 6.35 -1.07
C GLU A 18 2.33 5.97 -0.46
N ALA A 19 1.53 5.13 -1.13
CA ALA A 19 0.26 4.65 -0.58
C ALA A 19 0.47 3.85 0.71
N THR A 20 1.54 3.05 0.77
CA THR A 20 1.91 2.25 1.95
C THR A 20 2.33 3.13 3.11
N GLU A 21 3.15 4.15 2.85
CA GLU A 21 3.60 5.10 3.87
C GLU A 21 2.42 5.83 4.52
N ARG A 22 1.46 6.32 3.72
CA ARG A 22 0.23 6.94 4.25
C ARG A 22 -0.59 6.00 5.14
N MET A 23 -0.72 4.73 4.75
CA MET A 23 -1.42 3.73 5.55
C MET A 23 -0.70 3.45 6.88
N ILE A 24 0.63 3.48 6.87
CA ILE A 24 1.45 3.35 8.10
C ILE A 24 1.24 4.58 9.00
N GLU A 25 1.33 5.80 8.45
CA GLU A 25 1.09 7.04 9.20
C GLU A 25 -0.29 7.05 9.88
N GLU A 26 -1.34 6.59 9.19
CA GLU A 26 -2.68 6.45 9.75
C GLU A 26 -2.75 5.43 10.89
N ALA A 27 -2.01 4.32 10.80
CA ALA A 27 -1.94 3.31 11.85
C ALA A 27 -1.14 3.80 13.08
N GLU A 28 -0.03 4.49 12.85
CA GLU A 28 0.79 5.10 13.90
C GLU A 28 0.01 6.18 14.65
N ALA A 29 -0.81 6.97 13.95
CA ALA A 29 -1.67 8.00 14.55
C ALA A 29 -2.70 7.46 15.57
N ILE A 30 -2.96 6.15 15.56
CA ILE A 30 -3.86 5.47 16.51
C ILE A 30 -3.13 4.48 17.43
N ASP A 31 -1.80 4.63 17.59
CA ASP A 31 -0.95 3.81 18.46
C ASP A 31 -0.98 2.30 18.12
N ALA A 32 -1.18 1.94 16.85
CA ALA A 32 -1.07 0.57 16.38
C ALA A 32 0.39 0.17 16.14
N ASP A 33 0.70 -1.11 16.40
CA ASP A 33 2.08 -1.63 16.28
C ASP A 33 2.24 -2.56 15.06
N ALA A 34 1.14 -2.86 14.36
CA ALA A 34 1.12 -3.62 13.11
C ALA A 34 -0.13 -3.34 12.28
N ILE A 35 -0.05 -3.64 10.97
CA ILE A 35 -1.20 -3.67 10.06
C ILE A 35 -1.31 -5.08 9.49
N VAL A 36 -2.46 -5.74 9.71
CA VAL A 36 -2.73 -7.10 9.24
C VAL A 36 -3.73 -7.10 8.09
N GLY A 37 -3.69 -8.14 7.26
CA GLY A 37 -4.61 -8.26 6.14
C GLY A 37 -4.42 -7.18 5.07
N VAL A 38 -3.19 -6.66 4.91
CA VAL A 38 -2.86 -5.66 3.91
C VAL A 38 -3.20 -6.15 2.51
N ARG A 39 -3.88 -5.32 1.73
CA ARG A 39 -4.25 -5.57 0.34
C ARG A 39 -3.94 -4.35 -0.52
N TYR A 40 -3.34 -4.62 -1.67
CA TYR A 40 -3.11 -3.64 -2.71
C TYR A 40 -4.12 -3.88 -3.83
N VAL A 41 -4.74 -2.80 -4.28
CA VAL A 41 -5.68 -2.79 -5.41
C VAL A 41 -5.21 -1.74 -6.38
N THR A 42 -5.27 -2.06 -7.67
CA THR A 42 -5.02 -1.10 -8.74
C THR A 42 -6.16 -1.13 -9.73
N SER A 43 -6.51 0.03 -10.25
CA SER A 43 -7.51 0.19 -11.31
C SER A 43 -7.01 1.21 -12.32
N GLU A 44 -7.31 1.00 -13.59
CA GLU A 44 -7.11 2.02 -14.61
C GLU A 44 -8.18 3.11 -14.41
N VAL A 45 -7.75 4.35 -14.16
CA VAL A 45 -8.65 5.49 -13.93
C VAL A 45 -8.93 6.22 -15.24
N THR A 46 -7.92 6.29 -16.12
CA THR A 46 -8.03 6.80 -17.49
C THR A 46 -6.93 6.19 -18.34
N GLN A 47 -6.99 6.38 -19.67
CA GLN A 47 -6.03 5.79 -20.59
C GLN A 47 -4.59 6.20 -20.23
N GLY A 48 -3.79 5.22 -19.79
CA GLY A 48 -2.40 5.44 -19.38
C GLY A 48 -2.20 5.95 -17.96
N ALA A 49 -3.26 6.01 -17.13
CA ALA A 49 -3.17 6.33 -15.72
C ALA A 49 -3.91 5.29 -14.88
N ALA A 50 -3.24 4.75 -13.87
CA ALA A 50 -3.82 3.84 -12.89
C ALA A 50 -3.68 4.41 -11.48
N GLU A 51 -4.62 4.04 -10.61
CA GLU A 51 -4.55 4.29 -9.17
C GLU A 51 -3.97 3.10 -8.43
N ILE A 52 -3.42 3.37 -7.25
CA ILE A 52 -3.04 2.36 -6.27
C ILE A 52 -3.74 2.69 -4.96
N LEU A 53 -4.58 1.77 -4.52
CA LEU A 53 -5.22 1.77 -3.22
C LEU A 53 -4.57 0.71 -2.35
N THR A 54 -4.27 1.05 -1.11
CA THR A 54 -3.86 0.09 -0.08
C THR A 54 -4.77 0.21 1.13
N TYR A 55 -5.05 -0.92 1.78
CA TYR A 55 -5.81 -0.95 3.02
C TYR A 55 -5.47 -2.20 3.83
N GLY A 56 -5.71 -2.13 5.14
CA GLY A 56 -5.54 -3.24 6.08
C GLY A 56 -6.19 -2.91 7.42
N THR A 57 -5.96 -3.76 8.40
CA THR A 57 -6.46 -3.58 9.77
C THR A 57 -5.30 -3.24 10.70
N ALA A 58 -5.29 -2.03 11.25
CA ALA A 58 -4.35 -1.64 12.29
C ALA A 58 -4.65 -2.39 13.60
N VAL A 59 -3.62 -2.95 14.24
CA VAL A 59 -3.75 -3.77 15.45
C VAL A 59 -2.66 -3.46 16.47
N LYS A 60 -2.98 -3.68 17.75
CA LYS A 60 -2.03 -3.77 18.87
C LYS A 60 -1.64 -5.23 19.05
N LEU A 61 -0.36 -5.57 18.99
CA LEU A 61 0.06 -6.96 19.20
C LEU A 61 0.13 -7.26 20.69
N ALA A 62 -0.55 -8.31 21.13
CA ALA A 62 -0.38 -8.84 22.47
C ALA A 62 0.90 -9.69 22.54
N GLU A 63 1.57 -9.68 23.70
CA GLU A 63 2.67 -10.59 23.96
C GLU A 63 2.19 -12.04 23.86
N LYS A 64 3.03 -12.90 23.29
CA LYS A 64 2.72 -14.33 23.22
C LYS A 64 2.75 -14.89 24.65
N PRO A 65 1.67 -15.52 25.14
CA PRO A 65 1.71 -16.20 26.43
C PRO A 65 2.66 -17.43 26.32
N GLU A 66 3.47 -17.62 27.35
CA GLU A 66 4.37 -18.79 27.49
C GLU A 66 3.60 -20.11 27.62
#